data_AF-A0A9D4KWQ9-F1
#
_entry.id   AF-A0A9D4KWQ9-F1
#
_cell.length_a   1.000
_cell.length_b   1.000
_cell.length_c   1.000
_cell.angle_alpha   90.00
_cell.angle_beta   90.00
_cell.angle_gamma   90.00
#
_symmetry.space_group_name_H-M   'P 1'
#
loop_
_entity.id
_entity.type
_entity.pdbx_description
1 polymer ?
#
loop_
_entity_poly.entity_id
_entity_poly.type
_entity_poly.pdbx_seq_one_letter_code
_entity_poly.pdbx_strand_id
1 'polypeptide(L)' 'MVDSLGGPYRVNNMLSTLHLKTISDANLKIMGQPAGEVIEQFATESARIAASDAILNEMT' A
#
# COMPACT_ATOMS: atom_id res chain seq x y z
N MET A 1 -7.11 -9.48 -3.76
CA MET A 1 -8.50 -9.00 -3.51
C MET A 1 -9.05 -8.22 -4.71
N VAL A 2 -8.33 -7.21 -5.23
CA VAL A 2 -8.73 -6.48 -6.44
C VAL A 2 -8.71 -7.38 -7.69
N ASP A 3 -7.70 -8.27 -7.82
CA ASP A 3 -7.66 -9.26 -8.91
C ASP A 3 -8.81 -10.27 -8.85
N SER A 4 -9.28 -10.58 -7.64
CA SER A 4 -10.42 -11.47 -7.39
C SER A 4 -11.73 -10.90 -7.96
N LEU A 5 -11.83 -9.57 -8.02
CA LEU A 5 -12.97 -8.84 -8.58
C LEU A 5 -12.75 -8.49 -10.07
N GLY A 6 -11.63 -8.93 -10.65
CA GLY A 6 -11.28 -8.71 -12.06
C GLY A 6 -10.66 -7.34 -12.32
N GLY A 7 -9.98 -6.77 -11.33
CA GLY A 7 -9.11 -5.61 -11.49
C GLY A 7 -9.76 -4.26 -11.11
N PRO A 8 -8.96 -3.17 -11.15
CA PRO A 8 -9.35 -1.84 -10.66
C PRO A 8 -10.62 -1.29 -11.29
N TYR A 9 -10.76 -1.45 -12.62
CA TYR A 9 -11.93 -1.01 -13.38
C TYR A 9 -13.23 -1.67 -12.91
N ARG A 10 -13.20 -2.97 -12.64
CA ARG A 10 -14.40 -3.71 -12.21
C ARG A 10 -14.79 -3.36 -10.78
N VAL A 11 -13.81 -3.14 -9.91
CA VAL A 11 -14.05 -2.65 -8.54
C VAL A 11 -14.72 -1.27 -8.57
N ASN A 12 -14.19 -0.33 -9.36
CA ASN A 12 -14.77 1.01 -9.44
C ASN A 12 -16.15 1.03 -10.12
N ASN A 13 -16.40 0.18 -11.11
CA ASN A 13 -17.74 0.01 -11.70
C ASN A 13 -18.75 -0.56 -10.70
N MET A 14 -18.35 -1.54 -9.88
CA MET A 14 -19.19 -2.07 -8.80
C MET A 14 -19.53 -0.97 -7.78
N LEU A 15 -18.51 -0.23 -7.32
CA LEU A 15 -18.71 0.87 -6.36
C LEU A 15 -19.65 1.94 -6.91
N SER A 16 -19.47 2.32 -8.18
CA SER A 16 -20.35 3.29 -8.85
C SER A 16 -21.80 2.80 -8.95
N THR A 17 -21.99 1.51 -9.26
CA THR A 17 -23.32 0.87 -9.33
C THR A 17 -24.03 0.89 -7.98
N LEU A 18 -23.27 0.78 -6.88
CA LEU A 18 -23.78 0.86 -5.51
C LEU A 18 -23.89 2.31 -4.99
N HIS A 19 -23.65 3.30 -5.84
CA HIS A 19 -23.58 4.73 -5.47
C HIS A 19 -22.56 5.03 -4.36
N LEU A 20 -21.49 4.23 -4.32
CA LEU A 20 -20.35 4.41 -3.43
C LEU A 20 -19.24 5.19 -4.12
N LYS A 21 -18.40 5.85 -3.32
CA LYS A 21 -17.23 6.58 -3.82
C LYS A 21 -16.23 5.60 -4.44
N THR A 22 -15.73 5.93 -5.62
CA THR A 22 -14.67 5.17 -6.30
C THR A 22 -13.35 5.30 -5.54
N ILE A 23 -12.48 4.31 -5.73
CA ILE A 23 -11.15 4.25 -5.12
C ILE A 23 -10.12 4.62 -6.20
N SER A 24 -9.11 5.40 -5.83
CA SER A 24 -8.01 5.75 -6.74
C SER A 24 -7.17 4.51 -7.09
N ASP A 25 -6.59 4.50 -8.28
CA ASP A 25 -5.76 3.38 -8.74
C ASP A 25 -4.56 3.10 -7.81
N ALA A 26 -3.98 4.14 -7.21
CA ALA A 26 -2.91 4.01 -6.22
C ALA A 26 -3.37 3.19 -5.00
N ASN A 27 -4.56 3.48 -4.48
CA ASN A 27 -5.12 2.76 -3.35
C ASN A 27 -5.58 1.36 -3.74
N LEU A 28 -6.14 1.17 -4.94
CA LEU A 28 -6.49 -0.14 -5.47
C LEU A 28 -5.26 -1.03 -5.64
N LYS A 29 -4.11 -0.47 -6.02
CA LYS A 29 -2.84 -1.18 -6.11
C LYS A 29 -2.39 -1.66 -4.73
N ILE A 30 -2.44 -0.80 -3.72
CA ILE A 30 -2.11 -1.16 -2.32
C ILE A 30 -3.06 -2.25 -1.81
N MET A 31 -4.37 -2.14 -2.07
CA MET A 31 -5.37 -3.16 -1.71
C MET A 31 -5.22 -4.48 -2.50
N GLY A 32 -4.52 -4.43 -3.63
CA GLY A 32 -4.16 -5.59 -4.45
C GLY A 32 -2.91 -6.30 -3.95
N GLN A 33 -2.02 -5.61 -3.25
CA GLN A 33 -0.75 -6.18 -2.81
C GLN A 33 -0.93 -7.25 -1.71
N PRO A 34 -0.13 -8.33 -1.75
CA PRO A 34 -0.06 -9.27 -0.64
C PRO A 34 0.36 -8.54 0.64
N ALA A 35 -0.30 -8.83 1.76
CA ALA A 35 0.03 -8.21 3.05
C ALA A 35 1.51 -8.38 3.43
N GLY A 36 2.15 -9.47 3.01
CA GLY A 36 3.58 -9.70 3.22
C GLY A 36 4.47 -8.65 2.53
N GLU A 37 4.14 -8.24 1.31
CA GLU A 37 4.92 -7.27 0.54
C GLU A 37 4.82 -5.87 1.17
N VAL A 38 3.65 -5.51 1.71
CA VAL A 38 3.44 -4.25 2.43
C VAL A 38 4.22 -4.22 3.75
N ILE A 39 4.22 -5.33 4.50
CA ILE A 39 4.97 -5.46 5.75
C ILE A 39 6.48 -5.36 5.48
N GLU A 40 6.97 -5.98 4.41
CA GLU A 40 8.38 -5.94 4.02
C GLU A 40 8.83 -4.52 3.64
N GLN A 41 8.00 -3.79 2.88
CA GLN A 41 8.28 -2.38 2.57
C GLN A 41 8.34 -1.51 3.83
N PHE A 42 7.41 -1.72 4.77
CA PHE A 42 7.40 -0.98 6.03
C PHE A 42 8.61 -1.32 6.91
N ALA A 43 8.99 -2.60 6.98
CA ALA A 43 10.17 -3.05 7.71
C ALA A 43 11.46 -2.46 7.12
N THR A 44 11.56 -2.41 5.79
CA THR A 44 12.71 -1.83 5.07
C THR A 44 12.83 -0.34 5.36
N GLU A 45 11.73 0.41 5.30
CA GLU A 45 11.76 1.84 5.61
C GLU A 45 12.08 2.10 7.09
N SER A 46 11.51 1.30 7.99
CA SER A 46 11.81 1.39 9.43
C SER A 46 13.29 1.11 9.73
N ALA A 47 13.89 0.11 9.07
CA ALA A 47 15.31 -0.20 9.20
C ALA A 47 16.19 0.93 8.64
N ARG A 48 15.78 1.57 7.54
CA ARG A 48 16.49 2.72 6.96
C ARG A 48 16.48 3.93 7.90
N ILE A 49 15.33 4.23 8.50
CA ILE A 49 15.20 5.31 9.49
C ILE A 49 16.08 5.02 10.70
N ALA A 50 16.00 3.81 11.26
CA ALA A 50 16.81 3.40 12.40
C ALA A 50 18.31 3.46 12.12
N ALA A 51 18.75 3.10 10.91
CA ALA A 51 20.15 3.20 10.49
C ALA A 51 20.62 4.66 10.41
N SER A 52 19.80 5.56 9.83
CA SER A 52 20.11 6.99 9.79
C SER A 52 20.18 7.60 11.19
N ASP A 53 19.24 7.25 12.07
CA ASP A 53 19.22 7.74 13.45
C ASP A 53 20.43 7.24 14.24
N ALA A 54 20.83 5.98 14.05
CA ALA A 54 22.04 5.43 14.68
C ALA A 54 23.30 6.18 14.23
N ILE A 55 23.44 6.47 12.94
CA ILE A 55 24.57 7.25 12.41
C ILE A 55 24.59 8.66 13.02
N LEU A 56 23.43 9.32 13.10
CA LEU A 56 23.29 10.64 13.71
C LEU A 56 23.69 10.63 15.19
N ASN A 57 23.28 9.59 15.93
CA ASN A 57 23.62 9.42 17.35
C ASN A 57 25.11 9.11 17.59
N GLU A 58 25.78 8.40 16.66
CA GLU A 58 27.23 8.15 16.75
C GLU A 58 28.08 9.38 16.38
N MET A 59 27.51 10.36 15.67
CA MET A 59 28.18 11.59 15.27
C MET A 59 28.06 12.75 16.27
N THR A 60 27.28 12.58 17.35
CA THR A 60 27.11 13.55 18.46
C THR A 60 27.84 13.11 19.72
#